data_AF-A0A9E0NGW3-F1
#
_entry.id   AF-A0A9E0NGW3-F1
#
_cell.length_a   1.000
_cell.length_b   1.000
_cell.length_c   1.000
_cell.angle_alpha   90.00
_cell.angle_beta   90.00
_cell.angle_gamma   90.00
#
_symmetry.space_group_name_H-M   'P 1'
#
loop_
_entity.id
_entity.type
_entity.pdbx_description
1 polymer ?
#
loop_
_entity_poly.entity_id
_entity_poly.type
_entity_poly.pdbx_seq_one_letter_code
_entity_poly.pdbx_strand_id
1 'polypeptide(L)'
;MLTLSACGDMATLPISAGIGPHPALPAPRHALFPTVNIATAQGWSPGMTPQSAPGTQVVAFARGLDHPRWLYVLPNGDVLVAESNAPPNPEDGKGIKGWLMGLVMKWAGAGVPSA
;
A
#
# COMPACT_ATOMS: atom_id res chain seq x y z
N MET A 1 -1.92 -38.90 -2.06
CA MET A 1 -2.55 -37.61 -2.42
C MET A 1 -2.69 -36.79 -1.14
N LEU A 2 -1.65 -36.03 -0.77
CA LEU A 2 -1.68 -35.17 0.42
C LEU A 2 -2.48 -33.91 0.07
N THR A 3 -3.64 -33.75 0.68
CA THR A 3 -4.43 -32.52 0.62
C THR A 3 -3.86 -31.51 1.62
N LEU A 4 -3.17 -30.47 1.15
CA LEU A 4 -2.89 -29.30 1.97
C LEU A 4 -4.22 -28.57 2.21
N SER A 5 -4.82 -28.74 3.38
CA SER A 5 -5.92 -27.88 3.82
C SER A 5 -5.34 -26.51 4.18
N ALA A 6 -5.67 -25.49 3.39
CA ALA A 6 -5.33 -24.10 3.65
C ALA A 6 -6.15 -23.57 4.84
N CYS A 7 -5.63 -23.72 6.06
CA CYS A 7 -6.12 -22.97 7.21
C CYS A 7 -5.56 -21.54 7.11
N GLY A 8 -6.25 -20.68 6.36
CA GLY A 8 -5.96 -19.24 6.31
C GLY A 8 -6.67 -18.51 7.43
N ASP A 9 -6.05 -17.47 8.00
CA ASP A 9 -6.70 -16.65 9.02
C ASP A 9 -7.88 -15.85 8.44
N MET A 10 -9.00 -15.79 9.18
CA MET A 10 -10.15 -14.94 8.85
C MET A 10 -10.42 -13.94 9.97
N ALA A 11 -10.90 -12.75 9.59
CA ALA A 11 -11.37 -11.76 10.56
C ALA A 11 -12.62 -12.29 11.28
N THR A 12 -12.57 -12.35 12.60
CA THR A 12 -13.67 -12.83 13.46
C THR A 12 -14.54 -11.69 14.00
N LEU A 13 -14.08 -10.45 13.88
CA LEU A 13 -14.82 -9.25 14.30
C LEU A 13 -15.37 -8.51 13.07
N PRO A 14 -16.58 -7.93 13.16
CA PRO A 14 -17.11 -7.07 12.11
C PRO A 14 -16.28 -5.78 11.99
N ILE A 15 -16.23 -5.17 10.81
CA ILE A 15 -15.50 -3.92 10.55
C ILE A 15 -15.89 -2.80 11.52
N SER A 16 -17.18 -2.74 11.89
CA SER A 16 -17.70 -1.75 12.85
C SER A 16 -17.05 -1.83 14.23
N ALA A 17 -16.56 -3.00 14.66
CA ALA A 17 -15.89 -3.15 15.94
C ALA A 17 -14.50 -2.47 16.00
N GLY A 18 -13.92 -2.14 14.84
CA GLY A 18 -12.64 -1.43 14.72
C GLY A 18 -12.76 0.09 14.60
N ILE A 19 -13.97 0.66 14.70
CA ILE A 19 -14.25 2.08 14.48
C ILE A 19 -14.81 2.71 15.76
N GLY A 20 -14.40 3.93 16.07
CA GLY A 20 -14.92 4.71 17.20
C GLY A 20 -13.88 4.96 18.30
N PRO A 21 -14.28 5.61 19.41
CA PRO A 21 -13.37 6.04 20.48
C PRO A 21 -12.81 4.87 21.30
N HIS A 22 -13.46 3.70 21.26
CA HIS A 22 -13.02 2.51 21.98
C HIS A 22 -13.14 1.26 21.08
N PRO A 23 -12.26 1.11 20.08
CA PRO A 23 -12.29 -0.02 19.17
C PRO A 23 -11.87 -1.31 19.89
N ALA A 24 -12.51 -2.43 19.55
CA ALA A 24 -12.11 -3.74 20.06
C ALA A 24 -10.84 -4.20 19.35
N LEU A 25 -9.74 -4.32 20.10
CA LEU A 25 -8.47 -4.82 19.58
C LEU A 25 -8.33 -6.32 19.89
N PRO A 26 -8.33 -7.21 18.87
CA PRO A 26 -8.10 -8.63 19.09
C PRO A 26 -6.66 -8.86 19.57
N ALA A 27 -6.46 -9.91 20.37
CA ALA A 27 -5.12 -10.29 20.82
C ALA A 27 -4.20 -10.64 19.63
N PRO A 28 -2.90 -10.34 19.69
CA PRO A 28 -1.94 -10.76 18.68
C PRO A 28 -1.95 -12.29 18.50
N ARG A 29 -1.83 -12.75 17.26
CA ARG A 29 -1.73 -14.18 16.92
C ARG A 29 -0.36 -14.46 16.29
N HIS A 30 0.27 -15.54 16.72
CA HIS A 30 1.54 -15.99 16.17
C HIS A 30 1.31 -17.23 15.31
N ALA A 31 1.70 -17.18 14.04
CA ALA A 31 1.62 -18.29 13.11
C ALA A 31 2.99 -18.53 12.46
N LEU A 32 3.28 -19.79 12.10
CA LEU A 32 4.51 -20.16 11.39
C LEU A 32 4.58 -19.55 9.99
N PHE A 33 3.43 -19.40 9.34
CA PHE A 33 3.30 -18.73 8.04
C PHE A 33 2.37 -17.52 8.20
N PRO A 34 2.82 -16.31 7.82
CA PRO A 34 1.98 -15.12 7.94
C PRO A 34 0.87 -15.12 6.89
N THR A 35 -0.32 -14.70 7.29
CA THR A 35 -1.38 -14.35 6.34
C THR A 35 -1.08 -12.95 5.79
N VAL A 36 -0.77 -12.86 4.49
CA VAL A 36 -0.50 -11.59 3.80
C VAL A 36 -1.66 -11.30 2.85
N ASN A 37 -2.35 -10.18 3.07
CA ASN A 37 -3.42 -9.70 2.18
C ASN A 37 -3.06 -8.30 1.70
N ILE A 38 -2.51 -8.21 0.49
CA ILE A 38 -2.15 -6.94 -0.13
C ILE A 38 -3.32 -6.48 -1.00
N ALA A 39 -3.84 -5.30 -0.68
CA ALA A 39 -4.82 -4.65 -1.53
C ALA A 39 -4.20 -4.35 -2.90
N THR A 40 -4.81 -4.87 -3.97
CA THR A 40 -4.35 -4.57 -5.33
C THR A 40 -4.69 -3.11 -5.64
N ALA A 41 -3.67 -2.29 -5.86
CA ALA A 41 -3.86 -0.90 -6.26
C ALA A 41 -4.44 -0.87 -7.68
N GLN A 42 -5.68 -0.40 -7.83
CA GLN A 42 -6.30 -0.18 -9.13
C GLN A 42 -6.09 1.26 -9.54
N GLY A 43 -5.31 1.48 -10.61
CA GLY A 43 -5.15 2.78 -11.21
C GLY A 43 -6.41 3.26 -11.92
N TRP A 44 -6.51 4.57 -12.12
CA TRP A 44 -7.55 5.19 -12.93
C TRP A 44 -7.28 4.94 -14.43
N SER A 45 -8.31 4.60 -15.20
CA SER A 45 -8.19 4.53 -16.67
C SER A 45 -7.89 5.91 -17.27
N PRO A 46 -7.31 5.99 -18.48
CA PRO A 46 -7.04 7.27 -19.12
C PRO A 46 -8.29 8.15 -19.20
N GLY A 47 -8.18 9.39 -18.69
CA GLY A 47 -9.29 10.36 -18.67
C GLY A 47 -10.29 10.18 -17.53
N MET A 48 -10.15 9.14 -16.71
CA MET A 48 -11.03 8.93 -15.56
C MET A 48 -10.65 9.88 -14.43
N THR A 49 -11.66 10.43 -13.75
CA THR A 49 -11.51 11.32 -12.59
C THR A 49 -12.51 10.88 -11.51
N PRO A 50 -12.18 11.07 -10.22
CA PRO A 50 -13.13 10.81 -9.15
C PRO A 50 -14.27 11.82 -9.18
N GLN A 51 -15.40 11.45 -8.60
CA GLN A 51 -16.53 12.36 -8.43
C GLN A 51 -16.13 13.54 -7.52
N SER A 52 -16.31 14.76 -8.01
CA SER A 52 -16.04 15.98 -7.27
C SER A 52 -17.18 16.33 -6.31
N ALA A 53 -16.90 17.19 -5.33
CA ALA A 53 -17.94 17.80 -4.51
C ALA A 53 -18.76 18.81 -5.34
N PRO A 54 -20.05 19.05 -5.02
CA PRO A 54 -20.87 20.02 -5.74
C PRO A 54 -20.19 21.39 -5.85
N GLY A 55 -20.20 21.98 -7.05
CA GLY A 55 -19.55 23.27 -7.33
C GLY A 55 -18.02 23.22 -7.50
N THR A 56 -17.41 22.03 -7.48
CA THR A 56 -15.97 21.83 -7.71
C THR A 56 -15.71 20.89 -8.89
N GLN A 57 -14.48 20.92 -9.42
CA GLN A 57 -14.01 20.00 -10.46
C GLN A 57 -12.72 19.33 -9.99
N VAL A 58 -12.57 18.04 -10.29
CA VAL A 58 -11.28 17.35 -10.11
C VAL A 58 -10.59 17.25 -11.47
N VAL A 59 -9.34 17.71 -11.52
CA VAL A 59 -8.46 17.60 -12.68
C VAL A 59 -7.13 16.97 -12.25
N ALA A 60 -6.50 16.21 -13.15
CA ALA A 60 -5.18 15.68 -12.89
C ALA A 60 -4.15 16.81 -12.94
N PHE A 61 -3.46 17.06 -11.83
CA PHE A 61 -2.39 18.07 -11.75
C PHE A 61 -1.09 17.55 -12.38
N ALA A 62 -0.70 16.32 -12.03
CA ALA A 62 0.45 15.62 -12.59
C ALA A 62 0.15 14.12 -12.72
N ARG A 63 0.91 13.41 -13.55
CA ARG A 63 0.81 11.95 -13.78
C ARG A 63 2.21 11.35 -13.90
N GLY A 64 2.32 10.03 -13.67
CA GLY A 64 3.60 9.31 -13.82
C GLY A 64 4.57 9.52 -12.67
N LEU A 65 4.05 9.75 -11.46
CA LEU A 65 4.84 9.83 -10.22
C LEU A 65 5.04 8.43 -9.62
N ASP A 66 6.21 8.21 -9.05
CA ASP A 66 6.65 6.94 -8.45
C ASP A 66 6.39 6.92 -6.95
N HIS A 67 5.27 6.31 -6.55
CA HIS A 67 4.88 6.19 -5.13
C HIS A 67 4.82 7.54 -4.38
N PRO A 68 4.09 8.56 -4.89
CA PRO A 68 3.99 9.86 -4.24
C PRO A 68 3.20 9.78 -2.94
N ARG A 69 3.67 10.44 -1.87
CA ARG A 69 2.97 10.49 -0.57
C ARG A 69 2.78 11.88 0.01
N TRP A 70 3.74 12.78 -0.22
CA TRP A 70 3.72 14.12 0.35
C TRP A 70 3.77 15.16 -0.76
N LEU A 71 3.01 16.24 -0.56
CA LEU A 71 2.95 17.39 -1.44
C LEU A 71 3.24 18.64 -0.61
N TYR A 72 4.04 19.56 -1.14
CA TYR A 72 4.31 20.86 -0.52
C TYR A 72 4.25 21.97 -1.55
N VAL A 73 3.35 22.92 -1.33
CA VAL A 73 3.17 24.08 -2.23
C VAL A 73 4.06 25.22 -1.75
N LEU A 74 4.93 25.68 -2.62
CA LEU A 74 5.83 26.80 -2.37
C LEU A 74 5.11 28.15 -2.54
N PRO A 75 5.59 29.25 -1.92
CA PRO A 75 4.98 30.58 -2.07
C PRO A 75 4.92 31.12 -3.51
N ASN A 76 5.77 30.61 -4.41
CA ASN A 76 5.78 30.95 -5.83
C ASN A 76 4.78 30.12 -6.66
N GLY A 77 4.07 29.18 -6.06
CA GLY A 77 3.07 28.32 -6.71
C GLY A 77 3.61 26.96 -7.20
N ASP A 78 4.91 26.70 -7.07
CA ASP A 78 5.47 25.40 -7.40
C ASP A 78 5.02 24.33 -6.40
N VAL A 79 4.89 23.08 -6.86
CA VAL A 79 4.50 21.95 -6.00
C VAL A 79 5.63 20.94 -5.96
N LEU A 80 6.21 20.76 -4.78
CA LEU A 80 7.16 19.69 -4.50
C LEU A 80 6.40 18.40 -4.18
N VAL A 81 6.85 17.29 -4.74
CA VAL A 81 6.30 15.95 -4.49
C VAL A 81 7.39 15.09 -3.86
N ALA A 82 7.09 14.42 -2.74
CA ALA A 82 7.97 13.41 -2.18
C ALA A 82 7.51 12.00 -2.57
N GLU A 83 8.40 11.31 -3.27
CA GLU A 83 8.28 9.93 -3.71
C GLU A 83 8.91 9.00 -2.67
N SER A 84 8.22 7.92 -2.31
CA SER A 84 8.44 7.23 -1.02
C SER A 84 9.08 5.84 -1.12
N ASN A 85 9.63 5.49 -2.28
CA ASN A 85 10.40 4.25 -2.41
C ASN A 85 11.69 4.35 -1.61
N ALA A 86 12.12 3.23 -1.03
CA ALA A 86 13.31 3.19 -0.21
C ALA A 86 14.58 3.32 -1.08
N PRO A 87 15.64 3.98 -0.58
CA PRO A 87 16.93 3.98 -1.26
C PRO A 87 17.52 2.56 -1.30
N PRO A 88 18.40 2.25 -2.26
CA PRO A 88 19.03 0.93 -2.34
C PRO A 88 19.79 0.58 -1.06
N ASN A 89 19.46 -0.56 -0.44
CA ASN A 89 20.19 -1.10 0.71
C ASN A 89 20.96 -2.36 0.29
N PRO A 90 22.28 -2.48 0.57
CA PRO A 90 23.07 -3.66 0.23
C PRO A 90 22.56 -4.98 0.85
N GLU A 91 21.75 -4.90 1.91
CA GLU A 91 21.16 -6.06 2.59
C GLU A 91 19.80 -6.48 1.99
N ASP A 92 19.15 -5.62 1.20
CA ASP A 92 17.84 -5.87 0.57
C ASP A 92 17.98 -6.88 -0.58
N GLY A 93 17.97 -8.17 -0.24
CA GLY A 93 18.05 -9.25 -1.22
C GLY A 93 18.96 -10.40 -0.81
N LYS A 94 19.68 -10.30 0.31
CA LYS A 94 20.50 -11.41 0.78
C LYS A 94 19.65 -12.56 1.33
N GLY A 95 19.96 -13.77 0.85
CA GLY A 95 19.34 -15.01 1.31
C GLY A 95 17.87 -15.18 0.92
N ILE A 96 17.27 -16.28 1.39
CA ILE A 96 15.89 -16.67 1.07
C ILE A 96 14.88 -15.62 1.58
N LYS A 97 15.16 -15.01 2.74
CA LYS A 97 14.32 -13.94 3.32
C LYS A 97 14.29 -12.70 2.42
N GLY A 98 15.44 -12.26 1.91
CA GLY A 98 15.53 -11.11 1.00
C GLY A 98 14.80 -11.37 -0.32
N TRP A 99 14.92 -12.58 -0.87
CA TRP A 99 14.19 -12.97 -2.08
C TRP A 99 12.66 -12.96 -1.88
N LEU A 100 12.17 -13.56 -0.79
CA LEU A 100 10.74 -13.53 -0.45
C LEU A 100 10.23 -12.10 -0.21
N MET A 101 11.01 -11.30 0.52
CA MET A 101 10.68 -9.90 0.79
C MET A 101 10.59 -9.09 -0.52
N GLY A 102 11.52 -9.28 -1.46
CA GLY A 102 11.48 -8.61 -2.77
C GLY A 102 10.22 -8.95 -3.57
N LEU A 103 9.78 -10.21 -3.54
CA LEU A 103 8.51 -10.61 -4.19
C LEU A 103 7.30 -9.93 -3.55
N VAL A 104 7.23 -9.89 -2.23
CA VAL A 104 6.14 -9.23 -1.49
C VAL A 104 6.13 -7.73 -1.74
N MET A 105 7.29 -7.06 -1.71
CA MET A 105 7.41 -5.62 -1.98
C MET A 105 7.03 -5.26 -3.42
N LYS A 106 7.43 -6.10 -4.39
CA LYS A 106 6.98 -5.96 -5.79
C LYS A 106 5.47 -6.11 -5.91
N TRP A 107 4.88 -7.08 -5.21
CA TRP A 107 3.42 -7.25 -5.19
C TRP A 107 2.70 -6.07 -4.52
N ALA A 108 3.31 -5.46 -3.50
CA ALA A 108 2.83 -4.25 -2.82
C ALA A 108 2.97 -2.95 -3.63
N GLY A 109 3.65 -2.98 -4.78
CA GLY A 109 3.93 -1.78 -5.59
C GLY A 109 5.09 -0.91 -5.07
N ALA A 110 5.89 -1.40 -4.12
CA ALA A 110 7.03 -0.70 -3.51
C ALA A 110 8.39 -1.26 -3.98
N GLY A 111 8.41 -1.88 -5.16
CA GLY A 111 9.59 -2.59 -5.69
C GLY A 111 10.36 -1.82 -6.77
N VAL A 112 10.00 -0.56 -7.05
CA VAL A 112 10.72 0.28 -8.02
C VAL A 112 11.82 1.07 -7.31
N PRO A 113 12.92 1.44 -8.01
CA PRO A 113 13.96 2.28 -7.43
C PRO A 113 13.40 3.59 -6.86
N SER A 114 14.05 4.12 -5.82
CA SER A 114 13.83 5.52 -5.46
C SER A 114 14.14 6.41 -6.66
N ALA A 115 13.25 7.35 -6.91
CA ALA A 115 13.52 8.50 -7.77
C ALA A 115 14.56 9.43 -7.14
#